data_AF-A0AAD3DWN9-F1
#
_entry.id   AF-A0AAD3DWN9-F1
#
_cell.length_a   1.000
_cell.length_b   1.000
_cell.length_c   1.000
_cell.angle_alpha   90.00
_cell.angle_beta   90.00
_cell.angle_gamma   90.00
#
_symmetry.space_group_name_H-M   'P 1'
#
loop_
_entity.id
_entity.type
_entity.pdbx_description
1 polymer ?
#
loop_
_entity_poly.entity_id
_entity_poly.type
_entity_poly.pdbx_seq_one_letter_code
_entity_poly.pdbx_strand_id
1 'polypeptide(L)'
;MLPELAALAASAVRHLVWPPLQHVPGQRQLGAALADVMPYKKKGGEGAGAGAGGQGTLVVQVVHIHDTLAIPPRSVKLDVLQAELDAALYGSAVRVEVRESYLSFSMCDLCVSAYSSALRVRTRRQEGSSVTAAAGQVLDRLVLHRSMREYDEVVLAYSGVHDTSGVLPVFVFDLSLREEALLLDGELQAAAFPDMVLAVASLAPPARTRTSCGHMSRNLQPEDVTRGVLGAVLQSAFALPHTAQRYHPSSGAGWDYLWTLGATPFAPLSAATQLSRPLAAAAVRNLALAEAERQAGRVAAVLRGLLHLAPGKHGGGGGDWRAALPSAPQRQRLAARVNVAALKLGMAAAALGQGRNADALRIALQMSPDAAAIEHVAAQLQSTLLAKLDCSAAPLVTHGSASSRFISHWLLPYMPYIGLLWPPLGSLALWVAAGWWRGRWARKRADARYDKIY
;
A
#
# COMPACT_ATOMS: atom_id res chain seq x y z
N MET A 1 -25.22 -10.48 -12.31
CA MET A 1 -24.85 -9.32 -11.46
C MET A 1 -23.56 -9.49 -10.64
N LEU A 2 -23.45 -10.34 -9.61
CA LEU A 2 -22.18 -10.52 -8.87
C LEU A 2 -21.00 -11.04 -9.72
N PRO A 3 -21.17 -12.07 -10.57
CA PRO A 3 -20.11 -12.48 -11.49
C PRO A 3 -19.82 -11.43 -12.56
N GLU A 4 -20.80 -10.59 -12.92
CA GLU A 4 -20.62 -9.51 -13.88
C GLU A 4 -19.92 -8.30 -13.26
N LEU A 5 -20.17 -7.96 -11.99
CA LEU A 5 -19.40 -6.94 -11.27
C LEU A 5 -17.96 -7.39 -11.04
N ALA A 6 -17.76 -8.66 -10.68
CA ALA A 6 -16.43 -9.24 -10.55
C ALA A 6 -15.72 -9.36 -11.91
N ALA A 7 -16.43 -9.70 -12.99
CA ALA A 7 -15.89 -9.77 -14.34
C ALA A 7 -15.65 -8.39 -14.95
N LEU A 8 -16.46 -7.38 -14.63
CA LEU A 8 -16.32 -6.00 -15.12
C LEU A 8 -15.23 -5.26 -14.34
N ALA A 9 -15.12 -5.49 -13.03
CA ALA A 9 -13.93 -5.12 -12.26
C ALA A 9 -12.69 -5.85 -12.81
N ALA A 10 -12.73 -7.17 -12.97
CA ALA A 10 -11.58 -7.92 -13.49
C ALA A 10 -11.22 -7.59 -14.95
N SER A 11 -12.18 -7.22 -15.79
CA SER A 11 -11.98 -6.85 -17.21
C SER A 11 -11.45 -5.43 -17.34
N ALA A 12 -12.02 -4.45 -16.64
CA ALA A 12 -11.51 -3.09 -16.59
C ALA A 12 -10.09 -3.04 -16.00
N VAL A 13 -9.82 -3.91 -15.01
CA VAL A 13 -8.50 -4.08 -14.40
C VAL A 13 -7.54 -4.78 -15.36
N ARG A 14 -7.87 -5.94 -15.94
CA ARG A 14 -6.94 -6.69 -16.81
C ARG A 14 -6.45 -5.95 -18.05
N HIS A 15 -7.20 -4.98 -18.56
CA HIS A 15 -6.82 -4.22 -19.76
C HIS A 15 -6.15 -2.87 -19.47
N LEU A 16 -6.15 -2.39 -18.22
CA LEU A 16 -5.57 -1.09 -17.83
C LEU A 16 -4.51 -1.20 -16.71
N VAL A 17 -4.38 -2.37 -16.08
CA VAL A 17 -3.52 -2.62 -14.92
C VAL A 17 -2.23 -3.28 -15.38
N TRP A 18 -1.13 -2.55 -15.20
CA TRP A 18 0.17 -3.16 -14.95
C TRP A 18 0.01 -4.23 -13.88
N PRO A 19 0.60 -5.44 -14.00
CA PRO A 19 0.37 -6.51 -13.01
C PRO A 19 0.50 -5.95 -11.59
N PRO A 20 -0.42 -6.30 -10.68
CA PRO A 20 -0.47 -5.73 -9.35
C PRO A 20 0.92 -5.81 -8.74
N LEU A 21 1.48 -4.64 -8.41
CA LEU A 21 2.70 -4.55 -7.60
C LEU A 21 2.50 -5.48 -6.42
N GLN A 22 3.39 -6.47 -6.31
CA GLN A 22 3.21 -7.69 -5.54
C GLN A 22 2.55 -7.42 -4.18
N HIS A 23 1.27 -7.77 -4.06
CA HIS A 23 0.55 -7.70 -2.79
C HIS A 23 1.14 -8.75 -1.84
N VAL A 24 1.98 -8.32 -0.90
CA VAL A 24 2.38 -9.15 0.24
C VAL A 24 1.28 -9.02 1.30
N PRO A 25 0.60 -10.12 1.70
CA PRO A 25 -0.36 -10.08 2.80
C PRO A 25 0.36 -9.68 4.11
N GLY A 26 -0.13 -8.64 4.79
CA GLY A 26 0.44 -8.15 6.07
C GLY A 26 1.26 -6.86 5.98
N GLN A 27 1.34 -6.22 4.81
CA GLN A 27 1.98 -4.91 4.64
C GLN A 27 0.96 -3.78 4.89
N ARG A 28 1.30 -2.77 5.71
CA ARG A 28 0.58 -1.48 5.71
C ARG A 28 0.62 -0.97 4.28
N GLN A 29 -0.52 -1.05 3.60
CA GLN A 29 -0.63 -0.59 2.22
C GLN A 29 -0.67 0.93 2.27
N LEU A 30 0.00 1.63 1.34
CA LEU A 30 -0.32 3.04 1.11
C LEU A 30 -1.80 3.23 0.73
N GLY A 31 -2.51 2.17 0.30
CA GLY A 31 -3.97 2.15 0.22
C GLY A 31 -4.67 2.45 1.54
N ALA A 32 -4.01 2.28 2.70
CA ALA A 32 -4.45 2.70 4.02
C ALA A 32 -4.11 4.18 4.31
N ALA A 33 -2.94 4.69 3.90
CA ALA A 33 -2.63 6.12 4.00
C ALA A 33 -3.53 6.94 3.03
N LEU A 34 -3.71 6.49 1.78
CA LEU A 34 -4.75 6.99 0.87
C LEU A 34 -6.16 6.72 1.39
N ALA A 35 -6.37 5.73 2.26
CA ALA A 35 -7.65 5.53 2.92
C ALA A 35 -7.97 6.59 3.97
N ASP A 36 -6.94 7.07 4.66
CA ASP A 36 -7.03 8.14 5.66
C ASP A 36 -6.99 9.55 5.03
N VAL A 37 -6.28 9.71 3.89
CA VAL A 37 -6.26 10.90 3.02
C VAL A 37 -7.55 11.05 2.19
N MET A 38 -8.49 10.13 2.28
CA MET A 38 -9.77 10.25 1.58
C MET A 38 -10.86 10.32 2.63
N PRO A 39 -11.77 11.32 2.57
CA PRO A 39 -12.69 11.61 3.66
C PRO A 39 -13.51 10.38 4.05
N TYR A 40 -13.12 9.77 5.17
CA TYR A 40 -14.02 8.99 5.98
C TYR A 40 -14.11 9.67 7.33
N LYS A 41 -15.21 10.43 7.52
CA LYS A 41 -15.54 11.03 8.81
C LYS A 41 -15.82 9.87 9.79
N LYS A 42 -14.82 9.48 10.57
CA LYS A 42 -14.99 8.57 11.71
C LYS A 42 -15.88 9.30 12.73
N LYS A 43 -17.19 9.04 12.69
CA LYS A 43 -18.12 9.51 13.72
C LYS A 43 -17.79 8.77 15.02
N GLY A 44 -17.14 9.47 15.94
CA GLY A 44 -16.88 9.02 17.30
C GLY A 44 -16.36 10.19 18.14
N GLY A 45 -17.26 11.12 18.46
CA GLY A 45 -16.98 12.31 19.26
C GLY A 45 -18.06 13.37 19.02
N GLU A 46 -19.04 13.43 19.92
CA GLU A 46 -20.02 14.53 19.96
C GLU A 46 -19.28 15.85 20.29
N GLY A 47 -19.37 16.81 19.38
CA GLY A 47 -18.81 18.15 19.54
C GLY A 47 -19.01 18.94 18.24
N ALA A 48 -19.79 20.01 18.31
CA ALA A 48 -20.39 20.72 17.19
C ALA A 48 -19.39 21.40 16.23
N GLY A 49 -19.72 21.37 14.93
CA GLY A 49 -19.00 22.07 13.87
C GLY A 49 -19.45 21.58 12.50
N ALA A 50 -20.50 22.20 11.94
CA ALA A 50 -20.96 21.97 10.58
C ALA A 50 -20.17 22.86 9.60
N GLY A 51 -19.48 22.25 8.63
CA GLY A 51 -18.85 22.96 7.51
C GLY A 51 -17.86 22.10 6.72
N ALA A 52 -18.13 21.94 5.43
CA ALA A 52 -17.28 21.40 4.35
C ALA A 52 -16.87 19.90 4.40
N GLY A 53 -17.20 19.17 3.32
CA GLY A 53 -16.75 17.79 3.11
C GLY A 53 -15.22 17.73 3.01
N GLY A 54 -14.61 16.89 3.85
CA GLY A 54 -13.15 16.78 3.96
C GLY A 54 -12.52 16.46 2.61
N GLN A 55 -11.73 17.37 2.07
CA GLN A 55 -10.76 17.04 1.03
C GLN A 55 -9.57 16.48 1.79
N GLY A 56 -9.30 15.18 1.68
CA GLY A 56 -8.13 14.68 2.36
C GLY A 56 -6.88 14.98 1.55
N THR A 57 -5.84 15.34 2.29
CA THR A 57 -4.57 15.89 1.79
C THR A 57 -3.49 14.88 2.11
N LEU A 58 -2.75 14.42 1.10
CA LEU A 58 -1.59 13.54 1.29
C LEU A 58 -0.44 14.41 1.77
N VAL A 59 0.07 14.14 2.97
CA VAL A 59 1.27 14.84 3.47
C VAL A 59 2.50 14.03 3.08
N VAL A 60 3.37 14.60 2.26
CA VAL A 60 4.69 14.03 1.97
C VAL A 60 5.66 14.64 2.98
N GLN A 61 6.04 13.85 3.98
CA GLN A 61 6.89 14.31 5.07
C GLN A 61 8.35 13.96 4.76
N VAL A 62 9.15 14.96 4.42
CA VAL A 62 10.59 14.83 4.18
C VAL A 62 11.34 14.97 5.50
N VAL A 63 11.95 13.88 5.97
CA VAL A 63 12.76 13.83 7.18
C VAL A 63 14.22 13.77 6.79
N HIS A 64 14.94 14.87 6.96
CA HIS A 64 16.38 14.95 6.75
C HIS A 64 17.11 14.40 7.97
N ILE A 65 17.70 13.22 7.82
CA ILE A 65 18.49 12.55 8.85
C ILE A 65 19.97 12.85 8.61
N HIS A 66 20.60 13.64 9.47
CA HIS A 66 21.93 14.19 9.22
C HIS A 66 22.99 13.79 10.24
N ASP A 67 24.24 13.65 9.78
CA ASP A 67 25.40 13.19 10.56
C ASP A 67 26.12 14.30 11.35
N THR A 68 25.78 15.56 11.10
CA THR A 68 26.38 16.73 11.76
C THR A 68 25.43 17.34 12.80
N LEU A 69 25.97 18.18 13.69
CA LEU A 69 25.15 18.99 14.61
C LEU A 69 24.52 20.21 13.92
N ALA A 70 25.16 20.70 12.85
CA ALA A 70 24.61 21.74 12.00
C ALA A 70 23.56 21.15 11.06
N ILE A 71 22.54 21.94 10.72
CA ILE A 71 21.56 21.54 9.71
C ILE A 71 22.28 21.59 8.35
N PRO A 72 22.34 20.49 7.58
CA PRO A 72 22.98 20.48 6.28
C PRO A 72 22.23 21.37 5.28
N PRO A 73 22.89 21.82 4.19
CA PRO A 73 22.19 22.49 3.10
C PRO A 73 21.09 21.59 2.55
N ARG A 74 19.98 22.20 2.10
CA ARG A 74 18.81 21.45 1.63
C ARG A 74 19.17 20.57 0.42
N SER A 75 19.26 19.27 0.64
CA SER A 75 19.46 18.25 -0.41
C SER A 75 18.22 17.98 -1.26
N VAL A 76 17.05 18.43 -0.79
CA VAL A 76 15.77 18.37 -1.50
C VAL A 76 15.21 19.78 -1.67
N LYS A 77 14.85 20.14 -2.91
CA LYS A 77 14.14 21.38 -3.23
C LYS A 77 12.64 21.17 -3.08
N LEU A 78 12.10 21.55 -1.92
CA LEU A 78 10.69 21.34 -1.56
C LEU A 78 9.72 22.06 -2.50
N ASP A 79 10.09 23.25 -2.96
CA ASP A 79 9.32 24.07 -3.90
C ASP A 79 9.12 23.35 -5.24
N VAL A 80 10.18 22.73 -5.75
CA VAL A 80 10.13 21.91 -6.97
C VAL A 80 9.28 20.67 -6.74
N LEU A 81 9.47 19.98 -5.61
CA LEU A 81 8.69 18.78 -5.27
C LEU A 81 7.19 19.09 -5.16
N GLN A 82 6.83 20.16 -4.46
CA GLN A 82 5.44 20.62 -4.31
C GLN A 82 4.84 21.01 -5.67
N ALA A 83 5.54 21.83 -6.46
CA ALA A 83 5.04 22.31 -7.75
C ALA A 83 4.78 21.16 -8.74
N GLU A 84 5.68 20.17 -8.81
CA GLU A 84 5.52 19.03 -9.71
C GLU A 84 4.40 18.08 -9.23
N LEU A 85 4.23 17.88 -7.92
CA LEU A 85 3.14 17.07 -7.38
C LEU A 85 1.78 17.75 -7.58
N ASP A 86 1.70 19.06 -7.40
CA ASP A 86 0.49 19.84 -7.69
C ASP A 86 0.16 19.82 -9.18
N ALA A 87 1.17 19.93 -10.05
CA ALA A 87 0.99 19.80 -11.49
C ALA A 87 0.53 18.39 -11.89
N ALA A 88 1.07 17.34 -11.26
CA ALA A 88 0.68 15.95 -11.51
C ALA A 88 -0.80 15.69 -11.16
N LEU A 89 -1.30 16.38 -10.14
CA LEU A 89 -2.65 16.21 -9.61
C LEU A 89 -3.60 17.34 -10.02
N TYR A 90 -3.21 18.17 -10.99
CA TYR A 90 -4.01 19.30 -11.43
C TYR A 90 -5.42 18.87 -11.86
N GLY A 91 -6.43 19.54 -11.30
CA GLY A 91 -7.84 19.24 -11.55
C GLY A 91 -8.36 17.98 -10.84
N SER A 92 -7.53 17.26 -10.09
CA SER A 92 -7.97 16.15 -9.25
C SER A 92 -8.59 16.65 -7.93
N ALA A 93 -9.33 15.79 -7.24
CA ALA A 93 -9.91 16.10 -5.94
C ALA A 93 -8.92 15.91 -4.77
N VAL A 94 -7.73 15.36 -5.04
CA VAL A 94 -6.70 15.07 -4.02
C VAL A 94 -5.67 16.20 -4.03
N ARG A 95 -5.28 16.61 -2.83
CA ARG A 95 -4.22 17.62 -2.61
C ARG A 95 -3.01 16.95 -2.00
N VAL A 96 -1.83 17.50 -2.27
CA VAL A 96 -0.57 17.08 -1.67
C VAL A 96 0.04 18.26 -0.95
N GLU A 97 0.56 18.01 0.25
CA GLU A 97 1.32 18.98 1.02
C GLU A 97 2.70 18.39 1.32
N VAL A 98 3.75 19.05 0.88
CA VAL A 98 5.13 18.67 1.18
C VAL A 98 5.58 19.43 2.43
N ARG A 99 6.00 18.67 3.45
CA ARG A 99 6.55 19.21 4.70
C ARG A 99 7.97 18.72 4.89
N GLU A 100 8.79 19.50 5.58
CA GLU A 100 10.14 19.12 5.99
C GLU A 100 10.28 19.05 7.50
N SER A 101 11.22 18.21 7.93
CA SER A 101 11.68 18.09 9.30
C SER A 101 13.12 17.61 9.30
N TYR A 102 13.85 17.88 10.37
CA TYR A 102 15.27 17.60 10.49
C TYR A 102 15.52 16.78 11.75
N LEU A 103 16.38 15.76 11.64
CA LEU A 103 16.71 14.84 12.71
C LEU A 103 18.21 14.55 12.68
N SER A 104 18.94 14.93 13.73
CA SER A 104 20.35 14.60 13.85
C SER A 104 20.53 13.12 14.25
N PHE A 105 21.59 12.46 13.76
CA PHE A 105 22.03 11.17 14.26
C PHE A 105 22.26 11.16 15.78
N SER A 106 22.65 12.29 16.37
CA SER A 106 22.80 12.43 17.83
C SER A 106 21.48 12.31 18.61
N MET A 107 20.33 12.50 17.94
CA MET A 107 18.99 12.45 18.54
C MET A 107 18.22 11.17 18.18
N CYS A 108 18.78 10.31 17.33
CA CYS A 108 18.09 9.13 16.83
C CYS A 108 19.03 7.92 16.69
N ASP A 109 19.22 7.19 17.79
CA ASP A 109 20.00 5.96 17.82
C ASP A 109 19.48 4.89 16.85
N LEU A 110 18.15 4.87 16.65
CA LEU A 110 17.48 3.97 15.70
C LEU A 110 17.89 4.29 14.25
N CYS A 111 18.06 5.57 13.91
CA CYS A 111 18.50 6.00 12.59
C CYS A 111 19.97 5.61 12.34
N VAL A 112 20.82 5.75 13.36
CA VAL A 112 22.24 5.32 13.30
C VAL A 112 22.34 3.80 13.18
N SER A 113 21.51 3.05 13.91
CA SER A 113 21.42 1.59 13.81
C SER A 113 20.96 1.15 12.42
N ALA A 114 19.92 1.78 11.87
CA ALA A 114 19.43 1.50 10.52
C ALA A 114 20.50 1.79 9.45
N TYR A 115 21.18 2.94 9.55
CA TYR A 115 22.26 3.32 8.65
C TYR A 115 23.45 2.34 8.71
N SER A 116 23.96 2.06 9.91
CA SER A 116 25.14 1.21 10.11
C SER A 116 24.88 -0.25 9.71
N SER A 117 23.69 -0.79 9.99
CA SER A 117 23.31 -2.15 9.61
C SER A 117 23.15 -2.33 8.10
N ALA A 118 22.72 -1.29 7.39
CA ALA A 118 22.56 -1.25 5.94
C ALA A 118 23.87 -0.98 5.18
N LEU A 119 24.90 -0.48 5.85
CA LEU A 119 26.19 -0.18 5.22
C LEU A 119 26.89 -1.47 4.77
N ARG A 120 27.31 -1.48 3.50
CA ARG A 120 28.02 -2.60 2.87
C ARG A 120 29.23 -2.08 2.11
N VAL A 121 30.27 -2.90 2.04
CA VAL A 121 31.41 -2.68 1.15
C VAL A 121 31.17 -3.47 -0.13
N ARG A 122 31.26 -2.82 -1.28
CA ARG A 122 31.20 -3.45 -2.60
C ARG A 122 32.44 -3.11 -3.40
N THR A 123 32.92 -4.10 -4.15
CA THR A 123 33.92 -3.85 -5.18
C THR A 123 33.24 -3.21 -6.39
N ARG A 124 33.79 -2.09 -6.83
CA ARG A 124 33.32 -1.33 -7.97
C ARG A 124 34.37 -1.40 -9.06
N ARG A 125 33.92 -1.74 -10.26
CA ARG A 125 34.74 -1.62 -11.47
C ARG A 125 34.85 -0.14 -11.82
N GLN A 126 36.06 0.40 -11.81
CA GLN A 126 36.35 1.74 -12.28
C GLN A 126 36.91 1.63 -13.69
N GLU A 127 36.13 2.06 -14.67
CA GLU A 127 36.53 2.04 -16.08
C GLU A 127 37.26 3.34 -16.44
N GLY A 128 38.58 3.25 -16.61
CA GLY A 128 39.45 4.30 -17.15
C GLY A 128 40.22 3.78 -18.38
N SER A 129 41.48 4.21 -18.55
CA SER A 129 42.40 3.60 -19.54
C SER A 129 42.80 2.17 -19.17
N SER A 130 42.65 1.79 -17.91
CA SER A 130 42.74 0.41 -17.40
C SER A 130 41.55 0.11 -16.48
N VAL A 131 41.19 -1.18 -16.38
CA VAL A 131 40.12 -1.65 -15.50
C VAL A 131 40.70 -1.90 -14.12
N THR A 132 40.35 -1.07 -13.14
CA THR A 132 40.74 -1.26 -11.74
C THR A 132 39.52 -1.57 -10.88
N ALA A 133 39.70 -2.43 -9.87
CA ALA A 133 38.68 -2.70 -8.87
C ALA A 133 38.96 -1.83 -7.64
N ALA A 134 38.03 -0.92 -7.33
CA ALA A 134 38.07 -0.10 -6.12
C ALA A 134 37.04 -0.62 -5.12
N ALA A 135 37.37 -0.70 -3.84
CA ALA A 135 36.37 -0.94 -2.80
C ALA A 135 35.64 0.37 -2.51
N GLY A 136 34.31 0.37 -2.58
CA GLY A 136 33.47 1.51 -2.22
C GLY A 136 32.36 1.09 -1.27
N GLN A 137 31.83 2.04 -0.50
CA GLN A 137 30.69 1.77 0.37
C GLN A 137 29.36 2.02 -0.35
N VAL A 138 28.36 1.22 -0.01
CA VAL A 138 26.98 1.36 -0.49
C VAL A 138 26.00 1.15 0.66
N LEU A 139 24.80 1.70 0.53
CA LEU A 139 23.69 1.38 1.43
C LEU A 139 22.79 0.35 0.78
N ASP A 140 22.64 -0.81 1.43
CA ASP A 140 21.66 -1.81 1.03
C ASP A 140 20.25 -1.29 1.32
N ARG A 141 19.49 -0.97 0.26
CA ARG A 141 18.17 -0.34 0.42
C ARG A 141 17.16 -1.26 1.10
N LEU A 142 17.28 -2.59 0.97
CA LEU A 142 16.33 -3.54 1.53
C LEU A 142 16.56 -3.73 3.03
N VAL A 143 17.84 -3.75 3.44
CA VAL A 143 18.20 -3.76 4.86
C VAL A 143 17.80 -2.45 5.52
N LEU A 144 18.03 -1.32 4.85
CA LEU A 144 17.63 0.00 5.33
C LEU A 144 16.11 0.10 5.48
N HIS A 145 15.35 -0.31 4.45
CA HIS A 145 13.87 -0.33 4.48
C HIS A 145 13.32 -1.18 5.62
N ARG A 146 13.84 -2.41 5.78
CA ARG A 146 13.40 -3.30 6.86
C ARG A 146 13.61 -2.65 8.22
N SER A 147 14.77 -2.03 8.44
CA SER A 147 15.11 -1.40 9.71
C SER A 147 14.25 -0.16 9.95
N MET A 148 14.12 0.72 8.94
CA MET A 148 13.30 1.93 9.07
C MET A 148 11.82 1.62 9.27
N ARG A 149 11.29 0.58 8.62
CA ARG A 149 9.89 0.15 8.78
C ARG A 149 9.57 -0.38 10.18
N GLU A 150 10.55 -0.90 10.90
CA GLU A 150 10.34 -1.35 12.27
C GLU A 150 10.14 -0.17 13.24
N TYR A 151 10.69 1.00 12.91
CA TYR A 151 10.76 2.16 13.80
C TYR A 151 10.19 3.44 13.18
N ASP A 152 9.45 3.37 12.09
CA ASP A 152 9.01 4.52 11.28
C ASP A 152 8.18 5.53 12.10
N GLU A 153 7.22 5.04 12.88
CA GLU A 153 6.40 5.87 13.78
C GLU A 153 7.24 6.57 14.85
N VAL A 154 8.24 5.89 15.40
CA VAL A 154 9.11 6.44 16.45
C VAL A 154 10.04 7.51 15.86
N VAL A 155 10.61 7.25 14.68
CA VAL A 155 11.44 8.22 13.96
C VAL A 155 10.63 9.46 13.58
N LEU A 156 9.39 9.28 13.10
CA LEU A 156 8.48 10.40 12.80
C LEU A 156 8.13 11.21 14.05
N ALA A 157 7.90 10.55 15.19
CA ALA A 157 7.67 11.23 16.45
C ALA A 157 8.89 12.05 16.90
N TYR A 158 10.11 11.53 16.74
CA TYR A 158 11.34 12.30 16.99
C TYR A 158 11.48 13.52 16.10
N SER A 159 10.97 13.46 14.86
CA SER A 159 10.95 14.60 13.95
C SER A 159 9.77 15.57 14.20
N GLY A 160 8.98 15.36 15.26
CA GLY A 160 7.84 16.23 15.63
C GLY A 160 6.53 15.90 14.89
N VAL A 161 6.43 14.74 14.24
CA VAL A 161 5.26 14.31 13.48
C VAL A 161 4.49 13.28 14.29
N HIS A 162 3.41 13.72 14.92
CA HIS A 162 2.61 12.88 15.84
C HIS A 162 1.37 12.26 15.19
N ASP A 163 0.82 12.89 14.15
CA ASP A 163 -0.27 12.33 13.35
C ASP A 163 0.32 11.72 12.08
N THR A 164 0.34 10.40 12.02
CA THR A 164 0.84 9.64 10.86
C THR A 164 -0.27 9.29 9.86
N SER A 165 -1.52 9.68 10.15
CA SER A 165 -2.63 9.40 9.25
C SER A 165 -2.46 10.19 7.95
N GLY A 166 -2.40 9.46 6.84
CA GLY A 166 -2.22 10.08 5.53
C GLY A 166 -0.85 10.71 5.26
N VAL A 167 0.17 10.28 5.99
CA VAL A 167 1.56 10.71 5.78
C VAL A 167 2.32 9.67 4.95
N LEU A 168 3.01 10.13 3.90
CA LEU A 168 4.06 9.36 3.22
C LEU A 168 5.42 9.83 3.76
N PRO A 169 6.12 9.03 4.59
CA PRO A 169 7.44 9.39 5.06
C PRO A 169 8.50 9.24 3.95
N VAL A 170 9.33 10.27 3.83
CA VAL A 170 10.50 10.32 2.95
C VAL A 170 11.73 10.53 3.84
N PHE A 171 12.47 9.46 4.11
CA PHE A 171 13.69 9.53 4.92
C PHE A 171 14.89 9.80 4.02
N VAL A 172 15.52 10.96 4.21
CA VAL A 172 16.71 11.39 3.46
C VAL A 172 17.92 11.32 4.39
N PHE A 173 18.82 10.39 4.16
CA PHE A 173 20.10 10.30 4.88
C PHE A 173 21.07 11.31 4.26
N ASP A 174 21.25 12.45 4.92
CA ASP A 174 22.06 13.58 4.46
C ASP A 174 23.43 13.55 5.11
N LEU A 175 24.41 13.00 4.40
CA LEU A 175 25.72 12.64 4.93
C LEU A 175 26.77 13.65 4.48
N SER A 176 27.09 14.59 5.36
CA SER A 176 27.98 15.70 5.06
C SER A 176 29.46 15.37 5.28
N LEU A 177 29.79 14.41 6.15
CA LEU A 177 31.17 14.13 6.58
C LEU A 177 31.91 13.11 5.70
N ARG A 178 31.37 12.78 4.52
CA ARG A 178 31.89 11.70 3.67
C ARG A 178 32.64 12.21 2.46
N GLU A 179 33.84 11.66 2.24
CA GLU A 179 34.67 11.95 1.06
C GLU A 179 34.16 11.24 -0.22
N GLU A 180 33.48 10.09 -0.05
CA GLU A 180 32.93 9.29 -1.14
C GLU A 180 31.40 9.37 -1.18
N ALA A 181 30.86 9.45 -2.40
CA ALA A 181 29.42 9.49 -2.64
C ALA A 181 28.77 8.14 -2.29
N LEU A 182 27.83 8.17 -1.34
CA LEU A 182 27.10 7.00 -0.92
C LEU A 182 25.79 6.89 -1.72
N LEU A 183 25.55 5.72 -2.32
CA LEU A 183 24.35 5.45 -3.11
C LEU A 183 23.64 4.20 -2.59
N LEU A 184 22.33 4.19 -2.73
CA LEU A 184 21.50 3.01 -2.50
C LEU A 184 21.82 1.95 -3.56
N ASP A 185 22.20 0.76 -3.09
CA ASP A 185 22.73 -0.36 -3.87
C ASP A 185 23.91 -0.01 -4.79
N GLY A 186 24.54 1.15 -4.59
CA GLY A 186 25.63 1.66 -5.43
C GLY A 186 25.18 2.36 -6.73
N GLU A 187 23.88 2.57 -6.94
CA GLU A 187 23.35 3.13 -8.20
C GLU A 187 22.28 4.22 -8.02
N LEU A 188 21.49 4.17 -6.94
CA LEU A 188 20.30 5.01 -6.77
C LEU A 188 20.51 6.07 -5.68
N GLN A 189 19.97 7.27 -5.90
CA GLN A 189 19.87 8.29 -4.84
C GLN A 189 18.62 8.12 -3.99
N ALA A 190 17.57 7.54 -4.56
CA ALA A 190 16.31 7.31 -3.88
C ALA A 190 15.68 5.98 -4.33
N ALA A 191 14.97 5.34 -3.41
CA ALA A 191 14.23 4.11 -3.62
C ALA A 191 12.81 4.25 -3.08
N ALA A 192 11.85 3.84 -3.90
CA ALA A 192 10.44 3.79 -3.54
C ALA A 192 10.10 2.45 -2.88
N PHE A 193 9.37 2.52 -1.77
CA PHE A 193 8.71 1.39 -1.16
C PHE A 193 7.21 1.68 -1.01
N PRO A 194 6.35 0.64 -0.88
CA PRO A 194 4.91 0.84 -0.75
C PRO A 194 4.47 1.65 0.48
N ASP A 195 5.35 1.85 1.45
CA ASP A 195 5.09 2.45 2.76
C ASP A 195 5.97 3.68 3.06
N MET A 196 7.08 3.86 2.33
CA MET A 196 8.01 4.98 2.53
C MET A 196 8.89 5.22 1.32
N VAL A 197 9.61 6.34 1.32
CA VAL A 197 10.71 6.61 0.41
C VAL A 197 12.00 6.69 1.21
N LEU A 198 13.06 6.05 0.71
CA LEU A 198 14.41 6.19 1.25
C LEU A 198 15.28 6.91 0.24
N ALA A 199 16.03 7.90 0.69
CA ALA A 199 17.00 8.62 -0.13
C ALA A 199 18.31 8.85 0.61
N VAL A 200 19.39 9.07 -0.15
CA VAL A 200 20.73 9.32 0.36
C VAL A 200 21.31 10.50 -0.39
N ALA A 201 21.67 11.54 0.35
CA ALA A 201 22.38 12.70 -0.12
C ALA A 201 23.77 12.73 0.50
N SER A 202 24.76 13.24 -0.23
CA SER A 202 26.09 13.48 0.33
C SER A 202 26.79 14.65 -0.33
N LEU A 203 27.62 15.37 0.41
CA LEU A 203 28.44 16.48 -0.12
C LEU A 203 29.71 16.01 -0.85
N ALA A 204 29.78 14.72 -1.20
CA ALA A 204 30.91 14.15 -1.92
C ALA A 204 30.97 14.64 -3.38
N PRO A 205 32.15 14.57 -4.04
CA PRO A 205 32.29 14.89 -5.45
C PRO A 205 31.33 14.09 -6.34
N PRO A 206 30.98 14.60 -7.55
CA PRO A 206 30.07 13.91 -8.46
C PRO A 206 30.46 12.45 -8.69
N ALA A 207 29.52 11.55 -8.43
CA ALA A 207 29.73 10.13 -8.56
C ALA A 207 29.54 9.72 -10.02
N ARG A 208 30.53 9.04 -10.60
CA ARG A 208 30.32 8.36 -11.88
C ARG A 208 29.20 7.33 -11.70
N THR A 209 28.28 7.17 -12.64
CA THR A 209 27.28 6.08 -12.62
C THR A 209 27.78 4.92 -13.49
N ARG A 210 27.10 3.77 -13.40
CA ARG A 210 27.31 2.66 -14.37
C ARG A 210 26.64 2.92 -15.71
N THR A 211 25.76 3.92 -15.78
CA THR A 211 25.04 4.28 -16.99
C THR A 211 25.89 5.20 -17.87
N SER A 212 25.99 4.87 -19.15
CA SER A 212 26.71 5.67 -20.14
C SER A 212 25.86 5.86 -21.40
N CYS A 213 26.11 6.96 -22.11
CA CYS A 213 25.49 7.26 -23.39
C CYS A 213 26.59 7.51 -24.41
N GLY A 214 26.78 6.59 -25.37
CA GLY A 214 27.83 6.71 -26.38
C GLY A 214 29.23 6.86 -25.76
N HIS A 215 29.60 5.98 -24.83
CA HIS A 215 30.85 6.00 -24.05
C HIS A 215 31.04 7.17 -23.08
N MET A 216 30.13 8.15 -23.06
CA MET A 216 30.13 9.19 -22.03
C MET A 216 29.46 8.66 -20.77
N SER A 217 30.26 8.44 -19.72
CA SER A 217 29.74 8.14 -18.39
C SER A 217 28.92 9.31 -17.87
N ARG A 218 27.74 9.04 -17.30
CA ARG A 218 27.01 10.07 -16.57
C ARG A 218 27.61 10.26 -15.19
N ASN A 219 27.70 11.52 -14.79
CA ASN A 219 28.01 11.89 -13.41
C ASN A 219 26.70 12.26 -12.73
N LEU A 220 26.57 11.78 -11.51
CA LEU A 220 25.46 12.03 -10.62
C LEU A 220 25.95 13.03 -9.57
N GLN A 221 25.19 14.10 -9.34
CA GLN A 221 25.44 15.02 -8.24
C GLN A 221 24.79 14.44 -6.99
N PRO A 222 25.57 13.92 -6.01
CA PRO A 222 25.01 13.26 -4.84
C PRO A 222 24.36 14.25 -3.85
N GLU A 223 24.64 15.54 -3.98
CA GLU A 223 24.10 16.62 -3.14
C GLU A 223 22.61 16.89 -3.39
N ASP A 224 22.16 16.86 -4.65
CA ASP A 224 20.77 17.14 -5.03
C ASP A 224 20.06 15.82 -5.33
N VAL A 225 19.17 15.43 -4.41
CA VAL A 225 18.37 14.20 -4.53
C VAL A 225 16.93 14.47 -4.94
N THR A 226 16.57 15.73 -5.23
CA THR A 226 15.20 16.18 -5.54
C THR A 226 14.55 15.32 -6.63
N ARG A 227 15.27 15.09 -7.74
CA ARG A 227 14.78 14.27 -8.86
C ARG A 227 14.46 12.84 -8.42
N GLY A 228 15.40 12.21 -7.71
CA GLY A 228 15.24 10.84 -7.23
C GLY A 228 14.08 10.71 -6.25
N VAL A 229 13.97 11.66 -5.31
CA VAL A 229 12.87 11.74 -4.34
C VAL A 229 11.53 11.91 -5.04
N LEU A 230 11.41 12.84 -6.01
CA LEU A 230 10.18 13.02 -6.79
C LEU A 230 9.77 11.72 -7.50
N GLY A 231 10.70 11.06 -8.17
CA GLY A 231 10.44 9.78 -8.84
C GLY A 231 10.01 8.69 -7.85
N ALA A 232 10.65 8.62 -6.68
CA ALA A 232 10.32 7.64 -5.66
C ALA A 232 8.96 7.93 -4.99
N VAL A 233 8.63 9.19 -4.72
CA VAL A 233 7.31 9.62 -4.24
C VAL A 233 6.24 9.26 -5.27
N LEU A 234 6.47 9.50 -6.56
CA LEU A 234 5.50 9.13 -7.60
C LEU A 234 5.25 7.62 -7.69
N GLN A 235 6.30 6.82 -7.50
CA GLN A 235 6.21 5.36 -7.42
C GLN A 235 5.44 4.91 -6.19
N SER A 236 5.77 5.43 -5.00
CA SER A 236 5.13 5.05 -3.74
C SER A 236 3.69 5.55 -3.65
N ALA A 237 3.46 6.85 -3.84
CA ALA A 237 2.18 7.52 -3.64
C ALA A 237 1.14 7.21 -4.73
N PHE A 238 1.56 7.14 -5.98
CA PHE A 238 0.64 7.09 -7.13
C PHE A 238 0.87 5.87 -8.02
N ALA A 239 1.71 4.92 -7.57
CA ALA A 239 2.02 3.68 -8.28
C ALA A 239 2.49 3.91 -9.73
N LEU A 240 3.22 5.01 -10.00
CA LEU A 240 3.83 5.21 -11.31
C LEU A 240 4.96 4.20 -11.49
N PRO A 241 4.95 3.34 -12.52
CA PRO A 241 6.08 2.46 -12.77
C PRO A 241 7.31 3.28 -13.20
N HIS A 242 8.49 2.71 -12.98
CA HIS A 242 9.71 3.26 -13.55
C HIS A 242 9.58 3.32 -15.08
N THR A 243 10.00 4.41 -15.72
CA THR A 243 9.79 4.63 -17.18
C THR A 243 10.49 3.61 -18.07
N ALA A 244 11.62 3.06 -17.60
CA ALA A 244 12.28 1.92 -18.24
C ALA A 244 11.53 0.59 -18.10
N GLN A 245 10.59 0.47 -17.15
CA GLN A 245 9.88 -0.78 -16.94
C GLN A 245 8.82 -0.92 -18.04
N ARG A 246 8.84 -2.04 -18.76
CA ARG A 246 7.86 -2.38 -19.79
C ARG A 246 7.14 -3.69 -19.42
N TYR A 247 5.85 -3.79 -19.70
CA TYR A 247 5.10 -5.03 -19.55
C TYR A 247 4.77 -5.59 -20.93
N HIS A 248 5.07 -6.86 -21.13
CA HIS A 248 4.73 -7.60 -22.33
C HIS A 248 3.85 -8.80 -21.94
N PRO A 249 2.71 -9.05 -22.62
CA PRO A 249 1.81 -10.13 -22.25
C PRO A 249 2.45 -11.53 -22.25
N SER A 250 3.44 -11.77 -23.13
CA SER A 250 4.09 -13.09 -23.22
C SER A 250 5.28 -13.30 -22.28
N SER A 251 6.03 -12.23 -21.94
CA SER A 251 7.27 -12.33 -21.15
C SER A 251 7.17 -11.66 -19.77
N GLY A 252 6.05 -11.00 -19.49
CA GLY A 252 5.83 -10.28 -18.24
C GLY A 252 6.53 -8.93 -18.20
N ALA A 253 6.95 -8.50 -17.01
CA ALA A 253 7.69 -7.26 -16.84
C ALA A 253 9.14 -7.42 -17.32
N GLY A 254 9.60 -6.49 -18.15
CA GLY A 254 10.98 -6.35 -18.63
C GLY A 254 11.47 -4.92 -18.49
N TRP A 255 12.73 -4.71 -18.86
CA TRP A 255 13.40 -3.41 -18.83
C TRP A 255 13.78 -2.98 -20.23
N ASP A 256 13.37 -1.78 -20.62
CA ASP A 256 13.72 -1.11 -21.87
C ASP A 256 14.28 0.28 -21.53
N TYR A 257 15.60 0.35 -21.43
CA TYR A 257 16.31 1.55 -21.03
C TYR A 257 16.26 2.67 -22.07
N LEU A 258 15.75 2.42 -23.30
CA LEU A 258 15.57 3.47 -24.29
C LEU A 258 14.64 4.59 -23.75
N TRP A 259 13.63 4.20 -22.96
CA TRP A 259 12.68 5.13 -22.33
C TRP A 259 13.27 5.92 -21.16
N THR A 260 14.50 5.62 -20.72
CA THR A 260 15.22 6.44 -19.73
C THR A 260 15.84 7.71 -20.31
N LEU A 261 15.86 7.86 -21.64
CA LEU A 261 16.34 9.07 -22.28
C LEU A 261 15.34 10.25 -22.18
N GLY A 262 14.09 9.97 -21.82
CA GLY A 262 13.06 11.00 -21.70
C GLY A 262 13.25 11.92 -20.49
N ALA A 263 12.62 13.10 -20.52
CA ALA A 263 12.49 14.00 -19.37
C ALA A 263 11.59 13.36 -18.30
N THR A 264 12.19 12.57 -17.40
CA THR A 264 11.47 11.77 -16.40
C THR A 264 12.29 11.71 -15.10
N PRO A 265 11.65 11.80 -13.93
CA PRO A 265 12.35 11.80 -12.64
C PRO A 265 12.90 10.42 -12.24
N PHE A 266 12.50 9.36 -12.95
CA PHE A 266 12.91 7.99 -12.66
C PHE A 266 14.27 7.63 -13.28
N ALA A 267 14.65 8.31 -14.35
CA ALA A 267 15.69 7.83 -15.23
C ALA A 267 17.09 8.29 -14.79
N PRO A 268 18.08 7.38 -14.72
CA PRO A 268 19.46 7.74 -14.38
C PRO A 268 20.12 8.65 -15.43
N LEU A 269 19.60 8.68 -16.67
CA LEU A 269 20.12 9.49 -17.78
C LEU A 269 19.43 10.85 -17.95
N SER A 270 18.38 11.15 -17.16
CA SER A 270 17.57 12.36 -17.30
C SER A 270 17.83 13.34 -16.17
N ALA A 271 18.23 14.58 -16.46
CA ALA A 271 18.40 15.61 -15.42
C ALA A 271 17.07 16.34 -15.08
N ALA A 272 15.96 15.99 -15.73
CA ALA A 272 14.71 16.70 -15.59
C ALA A 272 13.99 16.34 -14.27
N THR A 273 13.63 17.36 -13.51
CA THR A 273 12.64 17.25 -12.41
C THR A 273 11.22 17.44 -12.90
N GLN A 274 11.02 17.92 -14.13
CA GLN A 274 9.70 18.17 -14.70
C GLN A 274 8.96 16.90 -15.09
N LEU A 275 7.68 16.85 -14.78
CA LEU A 275 6.80 15.75 -15.18
C LEU A 275 6.23 15.98 -16.58
N SER A 276 6.41 14.98 -17.43
CA SER A 276 5.71 14.95 -18.71
C SER A 276 4.20 14.77 -18.50
N ARG A 277 3.38 15.38 -19.37
CA ARG A 277 1.90 15.25 -19.32
C ARG A 277 1.40 13.79 -19.24
N PRO A 278 2.01 12.81 -19.94
CA PRO A 278 1.61 11.41 -19.80
C PRO A 278 1.84 10.84 -18.40
N LEU A 279 2.92 11.24 -17.70
CA LEU A 279 3.19 10.81 -16.33
C LEU A 279 2.20 11.44 -15.35
N ALA A 280 1.94 12.74 -15.48
CA ALA A 280 0.91 13.43 -14.69
C ALA A 280 -0.47 12.77 -14.88
N ALA A 281 -0.88 12.52 -16.13
CA ALA A 281 -2.14 11.85 -16.43
C ALA A 281 -2.20 10.42 -15.88
N ALA A 282 -1.08 9.69 -15.88
CA ALA A 282 -0.98 8.36 -15.30
C ALA A 282 -1.15 8.37 -13.77
N ALA A 283 -0.65 9.38 -13.07
CA ALA A 283 -0.84 9.54 -11.62
C ALA A 283 -2.33 9.59 -11.25
N VAL A 284 -3.08 10.50 -11.89
CA VAL A 284 -4.53 10.65 -11.64
C VAL A 284 -5.30 9.40 -12.06
N ARG A 285 -4.92 8.77 -13.17
CA ARG A 285 -5.54 7.52 -13.63
C ARG A 285 -5.36 6.39 -12.62
N ASN A 286 -4.13 6.19 -12.13
CA ASN A 286 -3.82 5.14 -11.17
C ASN A 286 -4.56 5.36 -9.85
N LEU A 287 -4.64 6.62 -9.39
CA LEU A 287 -5.41 6.99 -8.21
C LEU A 287 -6.92 6.72 -8.38
N ALA A 288 -7.49 7.09 -9.54
CA ALA A 288 -8.89 6.81 -9.86
C ALA A 288 -9.18 5.30 -9.86
N LEU A 289 -8.27 4.51 -10.42
CA LEU A 289 -8.38 3.06 -10.47
C LEU A 289 -8.26 2.43 -9.08
N ALA A 290 -7.27 2.84 -8.29
CA ALA A 290 -7.09 2.36 -6.92
C ALA A 290 -8.31 2.66 -6.05
N GLU A 291 -8.88 3.86 -6.16
CA GLU A 291 -10.09 4.21 -5.42
C GLU A 291 -11.32 3.42 -5.90
N ALA A 292 -11.50 3.25 -7.21
CA ALA A 292 -12.57 2.42 -7.76
C ALA A 292 -12.46 0.96 -7.29
N GLU A 293 -11.25 0.37 -7.34
CA GLU A 293 -10.96 -0.97 -6.84
C GLU A 293 -11.24 -1.10 -5.34
N ARG A 294 -10.80 -0.12 -4.54
CA ARG A 294 -11.05 -0.09 -3.10
C ARG A 294 -12.54 -0.09 -2.79
N GLN A 295 -13.32 0.80 -3.42
CA GLN A 295 -14.76 0.88 -3.17
C GLN A 295 -15.51 -0.36 -3.66
N ALA A 296 -15.14 -0.89 -4.84
CA ALA A 296 -15.68 -2.15 -5.32
C ALA A 296 -15.34 -3.33 -4.39
N GLY A 297 -14.11 -3.37 -3.87
CA GLY A 297 -13.64 -4.37 -2.91
C GLY A 297 -14.44 -4.36 -1.60
N ARG A 298 -14.70 -3.18 -1.03
CA ARG A 298 -15.54 -3.00 0.16
C ARG A 298 -16.94 -3.57 -0.03
N VAL A 299 -17.62 -3.18 -1.12
CA VAL A 299 -18.96 -3.68 -1.45
C VAL A 299 -18.95 -5.20 -1.68
N ALA A 300 -17.97 -5.70 -2.44
CA ALA A 300 -17.84 -7.12 -2.72
C ALA A 300 -17.59 -7.95 -1.44
N ALA A 301 -16.80 -7.44 -0.50
CA ALA A 301 -16.53 -8.11 0.77
C ALA A 301 -17.81 -8.30 1.59
N VAL A 302 -18.63 -7.25 1.72
CA VAL A 302 -19.94 -7.33 2.41
C VAL A 302 -20.86 -8.33 1.73
N LEU A 303 -21.00 -8.25 0.41
CA LEU A 303 -21.85 -9.18 -0.34
C LEU A 303 -21.39 -10.64 -0.21
N ARG A 304 -20.08 -10.90 -0.25
CA ARG A 304 -19.52 -12.25 0.01
C ARG A 304 -19.84 -12.72 1.43
N GLY A 305 -19.70 -11.85 2.44
CA GLY A 305 -20.08 -12.15 3.82
C GLY A 305 -21.56 -12.55 3.93
N LEU A 306 -22.46 -11.77 3.35
CA LEU A 306 -23.89 -12.07 3.33
C LEU A 306 -24.20 -13.38 2.58
N LEU A 307 -23.52 -13.65 1.47
CA LEU A 307 -23.66 -14.92 0.77
C LEU A 307 -23.26 -16.09 1.66
N HIS A 308 -22.28 -15.96 2.57
CA HIS A 308 -21.91 -17.03 3.51
C HIS A 308 -22.95 -17.24 4.61
N LEU A 309 -23.71 -16.21 4.97
CA LEU A 309 -24.77 -16.28 5.97
C LEU A 309 -26.12 -16.76 5.41
N ALA A 310 -26.29 -16.76 4.08
CA ALA A 310 -27.53 -17.19 3.44
C ALA A 310 -27.83 -18.68 3.72
N PRO A 311 -29.03 -19.03 4.22
CA PRO A 311 -29.43 -20.41 4.46
C PRO A 311 -29.49 -21.20 3.14
N GLY A 312 -28.89 -22.40 3.10
CA GLY A 312 -28.82 -23.26 1.91
C GLY A 312 -27.40 -23.57 1.39
N LYS A 313 -26.35 -23.12 2.08
CA LYS A 313 -24.95 -23.22 1.63
C LYS A 313 -24.18 -24.48 2.05
N HIS A 314 -24.86 -25.61 2.26
CA HIS A 314 -24.18 -26.91 2.40
C HIS A 314 -24.02 -27.67 1.06
N GLY A 315 -24.31 -27.06 -0.10
CA GLY A 315 -24.07 -27.71 -1.39
C GLY A 315 -24.01 -26.75 -2.58
N GLY A 316 -22.84 -26.17 -2.84
CA GLY A 316 -22.33 -25.77 -4.17
C GLY A 316 -23.07 -24.76 -5.07
N GLY A 317 -24.33 -24.41 -4.83
CA GLY A 317 -25.13 -23.54 -5.70
C GLY A 317 -25.00 -22.04 -5.38
N GLY A 318 -24.94 -21.19 -6.41
CA GLY A 318 -24.89 -19.73 -6.29
C GLY A 318 -26.11 -19.16 -5.56
N GLY A 319 -26.00 -19.00 -4.25
CA GLY A 319 -27.06 -18.43 -3.41
C GLY A 319 -27.30 -16.93 -3.65
N ASP A 320 -28.51 -16.47 -3.34
CA ASP A 320 -28.85 -15.04 -3.33
C ASP A 320 -28.55 -14.44 -1.96
N TRP A 321 -27.73 -13.40 -1.90
CA TRP A 321 -27.39 -12.68 -0.66
C TRP A 321 -28.64 -12.12 0.05
N ARG A 322 -29.73 -11.93 -0.69
CA ARG A 322 -31.02 -11.48 -0.15
C ARG A 322 -31.59 -12.44 0.90
N ALA A 323 -31.29 -13.74 0.80
CA ALA A 323 -31.77 -14.74 1.76
C ALA A 323 -31.15 -14.57 3.17
N ALA A 324 -29.99 -13.92 3.28
CA ALA A 324 -29.36 -13.60 4.56
C ALA A 324 -30.04 -12.44 5.31
N LEU A 325 -30.90 -11.68 4.64
CA LEU A 325 -31.56 -10.50 5.18
C LEU A 325 -33.04 -10.80 5.44
N PRO A 326 -33.50 -10.87 6.71
CA PRO A 326 -34.87 -11.26 7.03
C PRO A 326 -35.89 -10.17 6.65
N SER A 327 -35.55 -8.89 6.77
CA SER A 327 -36.49 -7.80 6.51
C SER A 327 -36.49 -7.34 5.04
N ALA A 328 -37.70 -7.28 4.45
CA ALA A 328 -37.91 -6.73 3.11
C ALA A 328 -37.36 -5.29 2.90
N PRO A 329 -37.55 -4.33 3.83
CA PRO A 329 -37.03 -2.98 3.63
C PRO A 329 -35.50 -2.93 3.64
N GLN A 330 -34.81 -3.74 4.45
CA GLN A 330 -33.34 -3.80 4.41
C GLN A 330 -32.84 -4.41 3.10
N ARG A 331 -33.50 -5.45 2.58
CA ARG A 331 -33.19 -6.02 1.26
C ARG A 331 -33.29 -5.00 0.14
N GLN A 332 -34.38 -4.23 0.11
CA GLN A 332 -34.60 -3.18 -0.90
C GLN A 332 -33.56 -2.06 -0.79
N ARG A 333 -33.28 -1.57 0.43
CA ARG A 333 -32.26 -0.55 0.66
C ARG A 333 -30.87 -1.01 0.22
N LEU A 334 -30.49 -2.24 0.59
CA LEU A 334 -29.20 -2.80 0.19
C LEU A 334 -29.12 -2.99 -1.33
N ALA A 335 -30.16 -3.54 -1.96
CA ALA A 335 -30.21 -3.74 -3.41
C ALA A 335 -30.09 -2.40 -4.17
N ALA A 336 -30.80 -1.37 -3.71
CA ALA A 336 -30.72 -0.03 -4.30
C ALA A 336 -29.29 0.54 -4.19
N ARG A 337 -28.64 0.42 -3.04
CA ARG A 337 -27.26 0.91 -2.83
C ARG A 337 -26.24 0.15 -3.67
N VAL A 338 -26.39 -1.16 -3.78
CA VAL A 338 -25.53 -2.00 -4.64
C VAL A 338 -25.70 -1.60 -6.11
N ASN A 339 -26.93 -1.36 -6.57
CA ASN A 339 -27.18 -0.90 -7.94
C ASN A 339 -26.57 0.48 -8.21
N VAL A 340 -26.70 1.43 -7.28
CA VAL A 340 -26.07 2.75 -7.39
C VAL A 340 -24.55 2.65 -7.42
N ALA A 341 -23.96 1.83 -6.54
CA ALA A 341 -22.51 1.58 -6.54
C ALA A 341 -22.03 0.97 -7.85
N ALA A 342 -22.77 -0.01 -8.40
CA ALA A 342 -22.46 -0.63 -9.67
C ALA A 342 -22.53 0.36 -10.84
N LEU A 343 -23.55 1.23 -10.86
CA LEU A 343 -23.70 2.28 -11.87
C LEU A 343 -22.52 3.27 -11.82
N LYS A 344 -22.17 3.75 -10.62
CA LYS A 344 -21.03 4.66 -10.43
C LYS A 344 -19.71 4.04 -10.87
N LEU A 345 -19.49 2.76 -10.57
CA LEU A 345 -18.31 2.03 -11.04
C LEU A 345 -18.24 1.97 -12.57
N GLY A 346 -19.38 1.69 -13.23
CA GLY A 346 -19.47 1.71 -14.69
C GLY A 346 -19.19 3.09 -15.29
N MET A 347 -19.71 4.16 -14.66
CA MET A 347 -19.43 5.54 -15.07
C MET A 347 -17.95 5.91 -14.90
N ALA A 348 -17.31 5.50 -13.79
CA ALA A 348 -15.89 5.73 -13.56
C ALA A 348 -15.03 5.00 -14.60
N ALA A 349 -15.36 3.73 -14.90
CA ALA A 349 -14.68 2.95 -15.94
C ALA A 349 -14.83 3.59 -17.34
N ALA A 350 -16.02 4.09 -17.68
CA ALA A 350 -16.26 4.79 -18.94
C ALA A 350 -15.46 6.11 -19.02
N ALA A 351 -15.37 6.87 -17.93
CA ALA A 351 -14.56 8.08 -17.86
C ALA A 351 -13.06 7.78 -18.03
N LEU A 352 -12.55 6.70 -17.40
CA LEU A 352 -11.18 6.22 -17.60
C LEU A 352 -10.91 5.85 -19.07
N GLY A 353 -11.83 5.13 -19.71
CA GLY A 353 -11.71 4.75 -21.12
C GLY A 353 -11.66 5.95 -22.08
N GLN A 354 -12.20 7.10 -21.68
CA GLN A 354 -12.17 8.35 -22.43
C GLN A 354 -10.99 9.26 -22.04
N GLY A 355 -10.10 8.83 -21.14
CA GLY A 355 -9.00 9.64 -20.64
C GLY A 355 -9.42 10.77 -19.67
N ARG A 356 -10.68 10.80 -19.23
CA ARG A 356 -11.20 11.79 -18.27
C ARG A 356 -10.88 11.36 -16.83
N ASN A 357 -9.58 11.30 -16.52
CA ASN A 357 -9.07 10.69 -15.28
C ASN A 357 -9.56 11.41 -14.00
N ALA A 358 -9.64 12.75 -14.03
CA ALA A 358 -10.13 13.53 -12.88
C ALA A 358 -11.62 13.29 -12.61
N ASP A 359 -12.45 13.19 -13.65
CA ASP A 359 -13.86 12.83 -13.52
C ASP A 359 -14.02 11.40 -12.99
N ALA A 360 -13.23 10.46 -13.51
CA ALA A 360 -13.25 9.08 -13.03
C ALA A 360 -12.94 8.99 -11.53
N LEU A 361 -11.89 9.69 -11.07
CA LEU A 361 -11.54 9.77 -9.65
C LEU A 361 -12.68 10.34 -8.82
N ARG A 362 -13.28 11.45 -9.27
CA ARG A 362 -14.40 12.09 -8.59
C ARG A 362 -15.61 11.16 -8.46
N ILE A 363 -15.94 10.42 -9.52
CA ILE A 363 -17.04 9.44 -9.51
C ILE A 363 -16.71 8.27 -8.57
N ALA A 364 -15.48 7.76 -8.60
CA ALA A 364 -15.03 6.70 -7.70
C ALA A 364 -15.15 7.13 -6.23
N LEU A 365 -14.72 8.35 -5.90
CA LEU A 365 -14.86 8.94 -4.56
C LEU A 365 -16.32 9.04 -4.10
N GLN A 366 -17.22 9.38 -5.02
CA GLN A 366 -18.65 9.44 -4.73
C GLN A 366 -19.27 8.05 -4.41
N MET A 367 -18.57 6.95 -4.63
CA MET A 367 -19.01 5.61 -4.20
C MET A 367 -18.78 5.35 -2.71
N SER A 368 -17.85 6.06 -2.07
CA SER A 368 -17.54 5.89 -0.64
C SER A 368 -18.77 5.92 0.28
N PRO A 369 -19.72 6.88 0.18
CA PRO A 369 -20.92 6.87 1.02
C PRO A 369 -21.84 5.68 0.75
N ASP A 370 -21.90 5.16 -0.48
CA ASP A 370 -22.71 3.96 -0.78
C ASP A 370 -22.07 2.71 -0.19
N ALA A 371 -20.75 2.57 -0.31
CA ALA A 371 -20.00 1.47 0.31
C ALA A 371 -20.16 1.50 1.85
N ALA A 372 -20.04 2.68 2.48
CA ALA A 372 -20.24 2.84 3.91
C ALA A 372 -21.68 2.51 4.34
N ALA A 373 -22.69 2.91 3.57
CA ALA A 373 -24.08 2.55 3.85
C ALA A 373 -24.31 1.03 3.78
N ILE A 374 -23.66 0.34 2.83
CA ILE A 374 -23.71 -1.11 2.69
C ILE A 374 -23.04 -1.80 3.89
N GLU A 375 -21.86 -1.35 4.30
CA GLU A 375 -21.16 -1.84 5.49
C GLU A 375 -21.98 -1.64 6.77
N HIS A 376 -22.66 -0.50 6.90
CA HIS A 376 -23.53 -0.22 8.05
C HIS A 376 -24.69 -1.23 8.15
N VAL A 377 -25.28 -1.64 7.02
CA VAL A 377 -26.31 -2.71 7.02
C VAL A 377 -25.72 -4.03 7.52
N ALA A 378 -24.49 -4.35 7.12
CA ALA A 378 -23.80 -5.56 7.60
C ALA A 378 -23.48 -5.49 9.10
N ALA A 379 -23.03 -4.34 9.60
CA ALA A 379 -22.77 -4.13 11.02
C ALA A 379 -24.06 -4.24 11.86
N GLN A 380 -25.17 -3.68 11.38
CA GLN A 380 -26.48 -3.83 12.03
C GLN A 380 -26.92 -5.30 12.10
N LEU A 381 -26.74 -6.05 11.02
CA LEU A 381 -27.01 -7.49 11.02
C LEU A 381 -26.15 -8.24 12.02
N GLN A 382 -24.85 -7.96 12.04
CA GLN A 382 -23.92 -8.57 12.99
C GLN A 382 -24.35 -8.31 14.43
N SER A 383 -24.67 -7.06 14.78
CA SER A 383 -25.16 -6.71 16.14
C SER A 383 -26.46 -7.44 16.49
N THR A 384 -27.38 -7.59 15.54
CA THR A 384 -28.65 -8.31 15.74
C THR A 384 -28.42 -9.81 15.94
N LEU A 385 -27.48 -10.40 15.21
CA LEU A 385 -27.12 -11.81 15.35
C LEU A 385 -26.43 -12.08 16.68
N LEU A 386 -25.48 -11.23 17.09
CA LEU A 386 -24.82 -11.34 18.38
C LEU A 386 -25.81 -11.23 19.53
N ALA A 387 -26.71 -10.24 19.50
CA ALA A 387 -27.76 -10.10 20.51
C ALA A 387 -28.66 -11.35 20.61
N LYS A 388 -28.98 -12.01 19.49
CA LYS A 388 -29.75 -13.26 19.49
C LYS A 388 -28.96 -14.45 20.06
N LEU A 389 -27.65 -14.51 19.79
CA LEU A 389 -26.78 -15.55 20.32
C LEU A 389 -26.57 -15.38 21.83
N ASP A 390 -26.38 -14.16 22.31
CA ASP A 390 -26.22 -13.86 23.74
C ASP A 390 -27.49 -14.22 24.54
N CYS A 391 -28.68 -13.95 23.99
CA CYS A 391 -29.95 -14.35 24.61
C CYS A 391 -30.17 -15.88 24.63
N SER A 392 -29.53 -16.64 23.73
CA SER A 392 -29.58 -18.10 23.75
C SER A 392 -28.65 -18.73 24.80
N ALA A 393 -27.74 -17.94 25.36
CA ALA A 393 -26.86 -18.34 26.46
C ALA A 393 -27.40 -17.95 27.85
N ALA A 394 -28.64 -17.44 27.94
CA ALA A 394 -29.27 -17.10 29.22
C ALA A 394 -29.34 -18.35 30.12
N PRO A 395 -28.92 -18.25 31.40
CA PRO A 395 -28.91 -19.38 32.31
C PRO A 395 -30.33 -19.90 32.50
N LEU A 396 -30.51 -21.22 32.40
CA LEU A 396 -31.70 -21.92 32.85
C LEU A 396 -32.15 -21.33 34.19
N VAL A 397 -33.21 -20.53 34.17
CA VAL A 397 -33.84 -20.00 35.36
C VAL A 397 -34.32 -21.20 36.17
N THR A 398 -33.57 -21.52 37.21
CA THR A 398 -33.97 -22.46 38.24
C THR A 398 -35.08 -21.80 39.05
N HIS A 399 -36.32 -22.00 38.63
CA HIS A 399 -37.46 -21.73 39.51
C HIS A 399 -37.41 -22.72 40.67
N GLY A 400 -36.95 -22.24 41.83
CA GLY A 400 -37.03 -22.97 43.08
C GLY A 400 -38.49 -23.04 43.56
N SER A 401 -39.04 -24.25 43.60
CA SER A 401 -39.44 -24.90 44.85
C SER A 401 -40.10 -26.25 44.55
N ALA A 402 -39.43 -27.36 44.85
CA ALA A 402 -39.99 -28.53 45.54
C ALA A 402 -39.13 -29.78 45.30
N SER A 403 -38.69 -30.35 46.43
CA SER A 403 -38.19 -31.70 46.63
C SER A 403 -36.89 -32.10 45.94
N SER A 404 -35.85 -32.17 46.77
CA SER A 404 -34.75 -33.12 46.62
C SER A 404 -35.32 -34.53 46.44
N ARG A 405 -35.24 -35.05 45.21
CA ARG A 405 -35.23 -36.46 44.78
C ARG A 405 -35.79 -36.48 43.36
N PHE A 406 -34.94 -36.42 42.34
CA PHE A 406 -35.15 -37.01 41.00
C PHE A 406 -34.08 -36.52 40.01
N ILE A 407 -32.80 -36.69 40.34
CA ILE A 407 -31.73 -36.59 39.33
C ILE A 407 -30.85 -37.83 39.46
N SER A 408 -31.32 -38.95 38.91
CA SER A 408 -30.47 -40.13 38.72
C SER A 408 -30.88 -41.06 37.56
N HIS A 409 -31.80 -40.69 36.66
CA HIS A 409 -32.31 -41.67 35.68
C HIS A 409 -32.50 -41.27 34.21
N TRP A 410 -31.95 -40.13 33.76
CA TRP A 410 -32.09 -39.75 32.33
C TRP A 410 -30.80 -39.37 31.61
N LEU A 411 -29.64 -39.73 32.15
CA LEU A 411 -28.39 -39.76 31.38
C LEU A 411 -27.95 -41.23 31.27
N LEU A 412 -27.87 -41.73 30.03
CA LEU A 412 -27.62 -43.10 29.57
C LEU A 412 -28.93 -43.87 29.32
N PRO A 413 -29.38 -44.03 28.04
CA PRO A 413 -28.61 -44.78 27.05
C PRO A 413 -28.86 -44.34 25.58
N TYR A 414 -28.20 -43.29 25.08
CA TYR A 414 -28.15 -43.03 23.62
C TYR A 414 -26.83 -42.35 23.25
N MET A 415 -25.73 -43.09 23.38
CA MET A 415 -24.45 -42.76 22.77
C MET A 415 -23.81 -44.03 22.22
N PRO A 416 -24.09 -44.36 20.95
CA PRO A 416 -23.04 -44.99 20.16
C PRO A 416 -22.99 -44.46 18.72
N TYR A 417 -22.95 -43.15 18.47
CA TYR A 417 -22.67 -42.63 17.11
C TYR A 417 -22.01 -41.23 17.05
N ILE A 418 -21.13 -40.88 18.00
CA ILE A 418 -20.22 -39.74 17.84
C ILE A 418 -18.78 -40.26 17.86
N GLY A 419 -18.38 -40.87 16.74
CA GLY A 419 -17.03 -41.38 16.52
C GLY A 419 -16.47 -41.07 15.13
N LEU A 420 -17.10 -40.18 14.35
CA LEU A 420 -16.75 -39.98 12.93
C LEU A 420 -16.71 -38.51 12.47
N LEU A 421 -16.57 -37.55 13.37
CA LEU A 421 -16.47 -36.13 12.97
C LEU A 421 -15.45 -35.30 13.75
N TRP A 422 -14.33 -35.91 14.14
CA TRP A 422 -13.12 -35.18 14.49
C TRP A 422 -11.96 -35.70 13.63
N PRO A 423 -11.36 -34.89 12.74
CA PRO A 423 -10.11 -35.29 12.14
C PRO A 423 -9.04 -35.32 13.24
N PRO A 424 -8.09 -36.27 13.19
CA PRO A 424 -7.03 -36.34 14.18
C PRO A 424 -6.20 -35.05 14.13
N LEU A 425 -5.87 -34.53 15.31
CA LEU A 425 -5.05 -33.33 15.56
C LEU A 425 -3.71 -33.31 14.79
N GLY A 426 -3.25 -34.44 14.26
CA GLY A 426 -2.08 -34.51 13.37
C GLY A 426 -2.28 -33.87 11.99
N SER A 427 -3.51 -33.76 11.48
CA SER A 427 -3.78 -33.21 10.15
C SER A 427 -3.64 -31.68 10.10
N LEU A 428 -4.01 -30.97 11.17
CA LEU A 428 -3.86 -29.51 11.27
C LEU A 428 -2.39 -29.09 11.39
N ALA A 429 -1.58 -29.85 12.12
CA ALA A 429 -0.13 -29.64 12.20
C ALA A 429 0.57 -29.86 10.84
N LEU A 430 0.14 -30.86 10.07
CA LEU A 430 0.65 -31.11 8.71
C LEU A 430 0.24 -30.01 7.72
N TRP A 431 -0.97 -29.45 7.82
CA TRP A 431 -1.40 -28.35 6.97
C TRP A 431 -0.69 -27.02 7.31
N VAL A 432 -0.43 -26.76 8.59
CA VAL A 432 0.36 -25.59 9.03
C VAL A 432 1.83 -25.76 8.62
N ALA A 433 2.41 -26.95 8.78
CA ALA A 433 3.76 -27.24 8.33
C ALA A 433 3.89 -27.15 6.80
N ALA A 434 2.92 -27.67 6.03
CA ALA A 434 2.91 -27.58 4.58
C ALA A 434 2.71 -26.14 4.08
N GLY A 435 1.90 -25.33 4.76
CA GLY A 435 1.76 -23.89 4.51
C GLY A 435 3.07 -23.13 4.79
N TRP A 436 3.73 -23.44 5.90
CA TRP A 436 5.03 -22.87 6.26
C TRP A 436 6.14 -23.27 5.29
N TRP A 437 6.16 -24.53 4.84
CA TRP A 437 7.16 -25.06 3.90
C TRP A 437 6.95 -24.51 2.48
N ARG A 438 5.70 -24.38 2.01
CA ARG A 438 5.38 -23.70 0.73
C ARG A 438 5.74 -22.21 0.78
N GLY A 439 5.51 -21.54 1.90
CA GLY A 439 5.94 -20.15 2.11
C GLY A 439 7.47 -19.99 2.07
N ARG A 440 8.21 -20.95 2.63
CA ARG A 440 9.69 -20.95 2.61
C ARG A 440 10.26 -21.23 1.22
N TRP A 441 9.62 -22.10 0.44
CA TRP A 441 10.01 -22.38 -0.96
C TRP A 441 9.70 -21.20 -1.91
N ALA A 442 8.59 -20.49 -1.69
CA ALA A 442 8.28 -19.27 -2.42
C ALA A 442 9.30 -18.16 -2.15
N ARG A 443 9.76 -18.01 -0.90
CA ARG A 443 10.83 -17.06 -0.53
C ARG A 443 12.17 -17.45 -1.14
N LYS A 444 12.61 -18.70 -1.02
CA LYS A 444 13.85 -19.17 -1.66
C LYS A 444 13.83 -19.03 -3.19
N ARG A 445 12.67 -19.15 -3.85
CA ARG A 445 12.54 -18.91 -5.30
C ARG A 445 12.53 -17.41 -5.67
N ALA A 446 12.08 -16.54 -4.78
CA ALA A 446 12.19 -15.09 -4.96
C ALA A 446 13.66 -14.67 -4.81
N ASP A 447 14.33 -15.13 -3.75
CA ASP A 447 15.75 -14.85 -3.47
C ASP A 447 16.66 -15.40 -4.59
N ALA A 448 16.42 -16.64 -5.05
CA ALA A 448 17.19 -17.25 -6.15
C ALA A 448 16.92 -16.66 -7.55
N ARG A 449 15.86 -15.84 -7.71
CA ARG A 449 15.65 -15.04 -8.94
C ARG A 449 16.35 -13.68 -8.86
N TYR A 450 16.57 -13.15 -7.66
CA TYR A 450 17.35 -11.93 -7.46
C TYR A 450 18.86 -12.19 -7.63
N ASP A 451 19.37 -13.33 -7.16
CA ASP A 451 20.78 -13.75 -7.34
C ASP A 451 21.17 -14.10 -8.80
N LYS A 452 20.22 -14.12 -9.74
CA LYS A 452 20.48 -14.38 -11.16
C LYS A 452 20.33 -13.15 -12.06
N ILE A 453 19.87 -12.03 -11.50
CA ILE A 453 19.64 -10.78 -12.24
C ILE A 453 20.65 -9.69 -11.81
N TYR A 454 21.41 -9.94 -10.75
CA TYR A 454 22.56 -9.15 -10.29
C TYR A 454 23.72 -10.10 -10.00
#